data_AF-A0A2N3PP96-F1
#
_entry.id   AF-A0A2N3PP96-F1
#
_cell.length_a   1.000
_cell.length_b   1.000
_cell.length_c   1.000
_cell.angle_alpha   90.00
_cell.angle_beta   90.00
_cell.angle_gamma   90.00
#
_symmetry.space_group_name_H-M   'P 1'
#
loop_
_entity.id
_entity.type
_entity.pdbx_description
1 polymer ?
#
loop_
_entity_poly.entity_id
_entity_poly.type
_entity_poly.pdbx_seq_one_letter_code
_entity_poly.pdbx_strand_id
1 'polypeptide(L)'
;MIKNIFKTVYTDKHLYGRSRKPEASDIAQGKLGDCYFLAPLGSLAAQQPDKIQDAIKYDAQTQTFAVTLYGYGPNNQAVPIKVVVDQADLRGDRAIGVDGTQSHGGDLPLWPEVMECAYAKFSAGVGSKETIDQELRDIGNGGDPCSVFYVLTGKDGQAFSADQLRDKQKAFSELHDALQAHRPVVLNTNGMKDNARDGLVKGEWSETRRSGHAYMVEAVALDRRGNVMVTVRNPWGTNADAAQGVDTNAPTVQVKLNQIVENGHLNNIEIGPLPAPRPAMVAASNAWAGIPAMAAADPAPEDDVPAFSMG
;
A
#
# COMPACT_ATOMS: atom_id res chain seq x y z
N MET A 1 32.16 -9.23 29.25
CA MET A 1 31.26 -9.99 28.36
C MET A 1 30.77 -9.04 27.28
N ILE A 2 31.24 -9.25 26.05
CA ILE A 2 30.75 -8.50 24.88
C ILE A 2 29.36 -9.08 24.58
N LYS A 3 28.29 -8.32 24.81
CA LYS A 3 26.98 -8.65 24.25
C LYS A 3 27.15 -8.58 22.73
N ASN A 4 27.26 -9.72 22.06
CA ASN A 4 26.97 -9.80 20.64
C ASN A 4 25.52 -9.37 20.47
N ILE A 5 25.31 -8.08 20.18
CA ILE A 5 24.02 -7.57 19.75
C ILE A 5 23.85 -8.14 18.33
N PHE A 6 23.22 -9.31 18.22
CA PHE A 6 22.75 -9.78 16.94
C PHE A 6 21.76 -8.74 16.43
N LYS A 7 22.21 -7.96 15.44
CA LYS A 7 21.36 -7.07 14.68
C LYS A 7 20.27 -7.93 14.04
N THR A 8 19.00 -7.73 14.42
CA THR A 8 17.85 -8.45 13.85
C THR A 8 17.94 -8.47 12.33
N VAL A 9 17.82 -9.65 11.72
CA VAL A 9 17.73 -9.82 10.27
C VAL A 9 16.25 -9.98 9.93
N TYR A 10 15.75 -9.08 9.10
CA TYR A 10 14.36 -9.09 8.67
C TYR A 10 14.18 -10.02 7.48
N THR A 11 13.10 -10.80 7.50
CA THR A 11 12.76 -11.78 6.45
C THR A 11 11.26 -11.75 6.19
N ASP A 12 10.83 -12.45 5.15
CA ASP A 12 9.42 -12.79 4.85
C ASP A 12 8.53 -13.12 6.06
N LYS A 13 9.06 -13.82 7.08
CA LYS A 13 8.36 -14.18 8.32
C LYS A 13 7.84 -12.97 9.10
N HIS A 14 8.46 -11.81 8.92
CA HIS A 14 8.12 -10.57 9.62
C HIS A 14 7.14 -9.69 8.82
N LEU A 15 6.88 -9.99 7.53
CA LEU A 15 6.14 -9.09 6.65
C LEU A 15 4.72 -8.79 7.13
N TYR A 16 3.93 -9.80 7.49
CA TYR A 16 2.48 -9.67 7.62
C TYR A 16 1.94 -10.05 9.01
N GLY A 17 2.82 -10.04 10.02
CA GLY A 17 2.46 -10.40 11.40
C GLY A 17 1.61 -11.67 11.53
N ARG A 18 0.63 -11.61 12.44
CA ARG A 18 -0.25 -12.75 12.78
C ARG A 18 -1.38 -12.98 11.79
N SER A 19 -1.91 -11.92 11.19
CA SER A 19 -2.97 -12.00 10.17
C SER A 19 -2.49 -12.67 8.89
N ARG A 20 -1.16 -12.68 8.65
CA ARG A 20 -0.50 -13.19 7.45
C ARG A 20 -0.92 -12.43 6.19
N LYS A 21 -1.53 -11.25 6.35
CA LYS A 21 -1.96 -10.35 5.29
C LYS A 21 -1.71 -8.89 5.70
N PRO A 22 -1.48 -7.99 4.74
CA PRO A 22 -1.52 -6.55 4.99
C PRO A 22 -2.89 -6.14 5.54
N GLU A 23 -2.89 -5.35 6.62
CA GLU A 23 -4.10 -4.76 7.18
C GLU A 23 -3.91 -3.24 7.33
N ALA A 24 -4.98 -2.46 7.16
CA ALA A 24 -4.91 -1.01 7.36
C ALA A 24 -4.48 -0.61 8.78
N SER A 25 -4.69 -1.48 9.77
CA SER A 25 -4.22 -1.31 11.15
C SER A 25 -2.71 -1.44 11.33
N ASP A 26 -2.01 -1.98 10.33
CA ASP A 26 -0.55 -2.07 10.35
C ASP A 26 0.11 -0.72 10.04
N ILE A 27 -0.64 0.20 9.43
CA ILE A 27 -0.19 1.57 9.17
C ILE A 27 -0.22 2.39 10.46
N ALA A 28 0.96 2.86 10.86
CA ALA A 28 1.13 3.78 11.97
C ALA A 28 2.29 4.72 11.66
N GLN A 29 2.01 5.79 10.94
CA GLN A 29 2.95 6.86 10.61
C GLN A 29 3.61 7.39 11.88
N GLY A 30 4.93 7.48 11.84
CA GLY A 30 5.73 8.20 12.81
C GLY A 30 5.85 9.68 12.45
N LYS A 31 7.06 10.13 12.10
CA LYS A 31 7.40 11.57 12.06
C LYS A 31 7.44 12.18 10.65
N LEU A 32 7.30 11.38 9.59
CA LEU A 32 7.30 11.88 8.22
C LEU A 32 5.92 12.40 7.85
N GLY A 33 5.88 13.47 7.06
CA GLY A 33 4.67 14.02 6.47
C GLY A 33 4.19 13.26 5.24
N ASP A 34 4.39 11.94 5.20
CA ASP A 34 4.13 11.06 4.05
C ASP A 34 2.70 10.47 4.07
N CYS A 35 1.78 11.14 4.75
CA CYS A 35 0.39 10.67 4.92
C CYS A 35 -0.30 10.45 3.57
N TYR A 36 0.08 11.25 2.57
CA TYR A 36 -0.37 11.14 1.19
C TYR A 36 0.00 9.80 0.54
N PHE A 37 1.03 9.10 1.02
CA PHE A 37 1.42 7.76 0.58
C PHE A 37 0.80 6.67 1.46
N LEU A 38 0.89 6.81 2.78
CA LEU A 38 0.42 5.78 3.73
C LEU A 38 -1.10 5.62 3.73
N ALA A 39 -1.88 6.69 3.52
CA ALA A 39 -3.34 6.57 3.45
C ALA A 39 -3.82 5.77 2.22
N PRO A 40 -3.38 6.05 0.97
CA PRO A 40 -3.64 5.18 -0.16
C PRO A 40 -3.15 3.74 0.06
N LEU A 41 -1.95 3.55 0.60
CA LEU A 41 -1.38 2.24 0.86
C LEU A 41 -2.23 1.42 1.85
N GLY A 42 -2.62 2.02 2.99
CA GLY A 42 -3.48 1.37 3.97
C GLY A 42 -4.90 1.10 3.47
N SER A 43 -5.46 2.02 2.67
CA SER A 43 -6.76 1.79 2.04
C SER A 43 -6.71 0.63 1.02
N LEU A 44 -5.58 0.47 0.31
CA LEU A 44 -5.34 -0.67 -0.57
C LEU A 44 -5.16 -1.95 0.23
N ALA A 45 -4.49 -1.92 1.40
CA ALA A 45 -4.40 -3.08 2.29
C ALA A 45 -5.78 -3.56 2.76
N ALA A 46 -6.69 -2.63 3.09
CA ALA A 46 -8.05 -2.98 3.50
C ALA A 46 -8.88 -3.60 2.37
N GLN A 47 -8.78 -3.06 1.15
CA GLN A 47 -9.69 -3.42 0.06
C GLN A 47 -9.12 -4.47 -0.89
N GLN A 48 -7.81 -4.49 -1.09
CA GLN A 48 -7.09 -5.32 -2.06
C GLN A 48 -5.73 -5.78 -1.51
N PRO A 49 -5.67 -6.48 -0.36
CA PRO A 49 -4.41 -6.86 0.30
C PRO A 49 -3.47 -7.67 -0.60
N ASP A 50 -4.03 -8.49 -1.49
CA ASP A 50 -3.26 -9.29 -2.46
C ASP A 50 -2.34 -8.41 -3.34
N LYS A 51 -2.72 -7.15 -3.63
CA LYS A 51 -1.87 -6.23 -4.42
C LYS A 51 -0.54 -5.95 -3.74
N ILE A 52 -0.56 -5.77 -2.42
CA ILE A 52 0.65 -5.52 -1.63
C ILE A 52 1.45 -6.82 -1.48
N GLN A 53 0.79 -7.97 -1.31
CA GLN A 53 1.47 -9.27 -1.23
C GLN A 53 2.14 -9.68 -2.55
N ASP A 54 1.54 -9.32 -3.68
CA ASP A 54 2.09 -9.55 -5.00
C ASP A 54 3.26 -8.61 -5.30
N ALA A 55 3.20 -7.37 -4.80
CA ALA A 55 4.24 -6.36 -5.00
C ALA A 55 5.56 -6.71 -4.29
N ILE A 56 5.51 -7.35 -3.11
CA ILE A 56 6.69 -7.63 -2.28
C ILE A 56 7.16 -9.07 -2.47
N LYS A 57 8.44 -9.28 -2.78
CA LYS A 57 9.10 -10.59 -2.82
C LYS A 57 10.40 -10.57 -2.01
N TYR A 58 10.58 -11.53 -1.12
CA TYR A 58 11.80 -11.67 -0.34
C TYR A 58 12.79 -12.63 -1.02
N ASP A 59 14.06 -12.25 -1.06
CA ASP A 59 15.17 -13.08 -1.51
C ASP A 59 16.04 -13.48 -0.31
N ALA A 60 16.04 -14.77 0.01
CA ALA A 60 16.79 -15.31 1.15
C ALA A 60 18.31 -15.34 0.93
N GLN A 61 18.79 -15.34 -0.32
CA GLN A 61 20.21 -15.37 -0.63
C GLN A 61 20.86 -14.00 -0.38
N THR A 62 20.17 -12.94 -0.79
CA THR A 62 20.62 -11.56 -0.63
C THR A 62 20.09 -10.89 0.63
N GLN A 63 19.10 -11.50 1.30
CA GLN A 63 18.38 -10.94 2.45
C GLN A 63 17.71 -9.59 2.14
N THR A 64 17.18 -9.45 0.92
CA THR A 64 16.54 -8.23 0.44
C THR A 64 15.07 -8.47 0.08
N PHE A 65 14.31 -7.39 0.02
CA PHE A 65 12.94 -7.36 -0.49
C PHE A 65 12.94 -6.66 -1.85
N ALA A 66 12.46 -7.33 -2.89
CA ALA A 66 12.13 -6.70 -4.16
C ALA A 66 10.67 -6.24 -4.13
N VAL A 67 10.46 -4.94 -4.29
CA VAL A 67 9.14 -4.31 -4.35
C VAL A 67 8.86 -3.85 -5.77
N THR A 68 7.67 -4.15 -6.29
CA THR A 68 7.23 -3.65 -7.60
C THR A 68 6.35 -2.41 -7.41
N LEU A 69 6.82 -1.29 -7.94
CA LEU A 69 6.05 -0.04 -8.08
C LEU A 69 5.89 0.28 -9.56
N TYR A 70 5.07 1.26 -9.92
CA TYR A 70 4.78 1.60 -11.31
C TYR A 70 5.14 3.05 -11.63
N GLY A 71 5.88 3.24 -12.72
CA GLY A 71 6.15 4.55 -13.31
C GLY A 71 5.45 4.73 -14.65
N TYR A 72 5.40 5.96 -15.14
CA TYR A 72 4.83 6.28 -16.44
C TYR A 72 5.81 5.95 -17.56
N GLY A 73 5.41 5.05 -18.44
CA GLY A 73 6.04 4.80 -19.74
C GLY A 73 5.46 5.69 -20.84
N PRO A 74 5.90 5.47 -22.09
CA PRO A 74 5.32 6.14 -23.26
C PRO A 74 3.79 5.98 -23.29
N ASN A 75 3.07 7.06 -23.64
CA ASN A 75 1.60 7.08 -23.73
C ASN A 75 0.88 6.71 -22.41
N ASN A 76 1.44 7.09 -21.26
CA ASN A 76 0.92 6.81 -19.91
C ASN A 76 0.77 5.31 -19.58
N GLN A 77 1.44 4.42 -20.32
CA GLN A 77 1.45 3.01 -20.00
C GLN A 77 2.16 2.76 -18.66
N ALA A 78 1.56 1.94 -17.80
CA ALA A 78 2.20 1.51 -16.57
C ALA A 78 3.44 0.65 -16.83
N VAL A 79 4.58 1.10 -16.32
CA VAL A 79 5.85 0.37 -16.38
C VAL A 79 6.20 -0.12 -14.99
N PRO A 80 6.28 -1.45 -14.77
CA PRO A 80 6.70 -2.00 -13.49
C PRO A 80 8.19 -1.72 -13.26
N ILE A 81 8.51 -1.13 -12.13
CA ILE A 81 9.84 -0.80 -11.67
C ILE A 81 10.12 -1.60 -10.40
N LYS A 82 11.18 -2.41 -10.42
CA LYS A 82 11.62 -3.18 -9.26
C LYS A 82 12.56 -2.35 -8.41
N VAL A 83 12.20 -2.17 -7.15
CA VAL A 83 13.01 -1.49 -6.14
C VAL A 83 13.50 -2.53 -5.15
N VAL A 84 14.80 -2.53 -4.86
CA VAL A 84 15.40 -3.41 -3.85
C VAL A 84 15.47 -2.66 -2.53
N VAL A 85 14.92 -3.24 -1.48
CA VAL A 85 15.01 -2.77 -0.09
C VAL A 85 15.85 -3.77 0.69
N ASP A 86 16.94 -3.30 1.27
CA ASP A 86 17.89 -4.13 2.01
C ASP A 86 17.78 -3.95 3.54
N GLN A 87 18.63 -4.66 4.27
CA GLN A 87 18.64 -4.62 5.73
C GLN A 87 19.14 -3.27 6.30
N ALA A 88 19.91 -2.50 5.52
CA ALA A 88 20.36 -1.17 5.91
C ALA A 88 19.24 -0.15 5.72
N ASP A 89 18.49 -0.25 4.63
CA ASP A 89 17.29 0.58 4.37
C ASP A 89 16.31 0.49 5.55
N LEU A 90 15.91 -0.74 5.91
CA LEU A 90 14.98 -1.01 7.03
C LEU A 90 15.51 -0.58 8.39
N ARG A 91 16.84 -0.51 8.56
CA ARG A 91 17.45 0.00 9.79
C ARG A 91 17.50 1.52 9.81
N GLY A 92 17.75 2.14 8.66
CA GLY A 92 17.76 3.59 8.50
C GLY A 92 16.39 4.14 8.82
N ASP A 93 15.37 3.61 8.16
CA ASP A 93 13.96 3.90 8.44
C ASP A 93 13.63 3.83 9.95
N ARG A 94 13.84 2.67 10.56
CA ARG A 94 13.58 2.49 11.99
C ARG A 94 14.44 3.38 12.88
N ALA A 95 15.62 3.82 12.46
CA ALA A 95 16.47 4.72 13.24
C ALA A 95 15.95 6.16 13.28
N ILE A 96 15.26 6.62 12.23
CA ILE A 96 14.62 7.95 12.20
C ILE A 96 13.35 7.93 13.09
N GLY A 97 12.83 6.75 13.41
CA GLY A 97 11.63 6.57 14.24
C GLY A 97 10.38 7.04 13.50
N VAL A 98 10.37 6.79 12.20
CA VAL A 98 9.38 7.30 11.25
C VAL A 98 8.19 6.38 11.06
N ASP A 99 8.24 5.18 11.63
CA ASP A 99 7.11 4.26 11.74
C ASP A 99 6.89 3.76 13.18
N GLY A 100 5.61 3.59 13.52
CA GLY A 100 5.09 3.24 14.85
C GLY A 100 5.53 1.88 15.39
N THR A 101 6.42 1.15 14.71
CA THR A 101 6.94 -0.15 15.15
C THR A 101 7.90 -0.05 16.32
N GLN A 102 8.56 1.10 16.53
CA GLN A 102 9.25 1.38 17.80
C GLN A 102 8.27 1.58 18.97
N SER A 103 7.09 2.17 18.71
CA SER A 103 6.06 2.43 19.73
C SER A 103 5.28 1.17 20.15
N HIS A 104 5.40 0.06 19.39
CA HIS A 104 4.64 -1.19 19.59
C HIS A 104 5.51 -2.43 19.85
N GLY A 105 6.79 -2.25 20.21
CA GLY A 105 7.58 -3.34 20.81
C GLY A 105 8.09 -4.42 19.84
N GLY A 106 8.27 -4.12 18.55
CA GLY A 106 9.01 -4.99 17.62
C GLY A 106 8.22 -6.17 17.01
N ASP A 107 6.96 -6.37 17.38
CA ASP A 107 6.08 -7.42 16.86
C ASP A 107 5.15 -6.95 15.71
N LEU A 108 5.25 -5.69 15.29
CA LEU A 108 4.42 -5.17 14.19
C LEU A 108 4.86 -5.71 12.82
N PRO A 109 3.91 -5.91 11.88
CA PRO A 109 4.20 -6.31 10.51
C PRO A 109 5.18 -5.34 9.83
N LEU A 110 6.15 -5.88 9.11
CA LEU A 110 7.24 -5.13 8.45
C LEU A 110 6.84 -4.54 7.08
N TRP A 111 5.72 -4.99 6.50
CA TRP A 111 5.35 -4.59 5.14
C TRP A 111 5.19 -3.07 4.94
N PRO A 112 4.73 -2.25 5.92
CA PRO A 112 4.66 -0.80 5.76
C PRO A 112 6.05 -0.20 5.52
N GLU A 113 7.03 -0.52 6.38
CA GLU A 113 8.39 0.00 6.25
C GLU A 113 9.05 -0.44 4.93
N VAL A 114 8.79 -1.68 4.49
CA VAL A 114 9.30 -2.17 3.20
C VAL A 114 8.74 -1.36 2.04
N MET A 115 7.44 -1.01 2.08
CA MET A 115 6.81 -0.21 1.03
C MET A 115 7.24 1.25 1.07
N GLU A 116 7.40 1.84 2.25
CA GLU A 116 7.87 3.22 2.44
C GLU A 116 9.32 3.38 1.95
N CYS A 117 10.23 2.49 2.37
CA CYS A 117 11.61 2.47 1.86
C CYS A 117 11.65 2.31 0.33
N ALA A 118 10.82 1.42 -0.22
CA ALA A 118 10.75 1.24 -1.67
C ALA A 118 10.24 2.50 -2.38
N TYR A 119 9.26 3.18 -1.79
CA TYR A 119 8.72 4.42 -2.35
C TYR A 119 9.72 5.57 -2.28
N ALA A 120 10.43 5.74 -1.16
CA ALA A 120 11.50 6.72 -1.01
C ALA A 120 12.58 6.56 -2.10
N LYS A 121 13.09 5.33 -2.28
CA LYS A 121 14.07 5.00 -3.33
C LYS A 121 13.53 5.17 -4.74
N PHE A 122 12.24 4.90 -4.95
CA PHE A 122 11.58 5.14 -6.22
C PHE A 122 11.49 6.63 -6.53
N SER A 123 11.09 7.45 -5.55
CA SER A 123 10.95 8.90 -5.67
C SER A 123 12.29 9.61 -5.89
N ALA A 124 13.36 9.15 -5.26
CA ALA A 124 14.73 9.61 -5.52
C ALA A 124 15.29 9.16 -6.88
N GLY A 125 14.62 8.20 -7.52
CA GLY A 125 15.09 7.51 -8.72
C GLY A 125 15.89 6.26 -8.38
N VAL A 126 15.47 5.11 -8.90
CA VAL A 126 16.11 3.83 -8.62
C VAL A 126 17.59 3.87 -9.02
N GLY A 127 18.46 3.58 -8.05
CA GLY A 127 19.92 3.66 -8.20
C GLY A 127 20.52 5.02 -7.82
N SER A 128 19.73 5.90 -7.18
CA SER A 128 20.24 7.09 -6.49
C SER A 128 21.42 6.73 -5.57
N LYS A 129 22.32 7.70 -5.38
CA LYS A 129 23.45 7.60 -4.44
C LYS A 129 23.14 8.25 -3.08
N GLU A 130 21.92 8.75 -2.92
CA GLU A 130 21.43 9.28 -1.66
C GLU A 130 21.35 8.15 -0.63
N THR A 131 21.47 8.51 0.64
CA THR A 131 21.24 7.56 1.72
C THR A 131 19.74 7.42 1.94
N ILE A 132 19.28 6.27 2.44
CA ILE A 132 17.87 6.08 2.79
C ILE A 132 17.30 7.20 3.69
N ASP A 133 18.09 7.75 4.61
CA ASP A 133 17.72 8.91 5.44
C ASP A 133 17.36 10.18 4.63
N GLN A 134 18.02 10.40 3.48
CA GLN A 134 17.75 11.54 2.61
C GLN A 134 16.48 11.26 1.79
N GLU A 135 16.40 10.08 1.19
CA GLU A 135 15.27 9.65 0.39
C GLU A 135 13.95 9.67 1.21
N LEU A 136 13.98 9.19 2.45
CA LEU A 136 12.84 9.23 3.38
C LEU A 136 12.45 10.66 3.77
N ARG A 137 13.42 11.54 4.00
CA ARG A 137 13.13 12.96 4.31
C ARG A 137 12.47 13.68 3.13
N ASP A 138 12.82 13.30 1.91
CA ASP A 138 12.27 13.94 0.71
C ASP A 138 10.79 13.61 0.52
N ILE A 139 10.37 12.38 0.82
CA ILE A 139 8.94 12.02 0.86
C ILE A 139 8.22 12.55 2.12
N GLY A 140 8.97 12.97 3.14
CA GLY A 140 8.43 13.47 4.40
C GLY A 140 7.93 14.92 4.39
N ASN A 141 8.11 15.68 3.29
CA ASN A 141 7.74 17.10 3.21
C ASN A 141 6.32 17.36 2.67
N GLY A 142 5.52 16.29 2.52
CA GLY A 142 4.23 16.30 1.85
C GLY A 142 4.35 16.00 0.36
N GLY A 143 3.26 15.56 -0.24
CA GLY A 143 3.19 15.16 -1.64
C GLY A 143 1.75 15.14 -2.15
N ASP A 144 1.58 14.85 -3.44
CA ASP A 144 0.25 14.75 -4.05
C ASP A 144 -0.26 13.31 -3.99
N PRO A 145 -1.32 13.02 -3.20
CA PRO A 145 -1.91 11.69 -3.11
C PRO A 145 -2.47 11.21 -4.45
N CYS A 146 -2.86 12.12 -5.37
CA CYS A 146 -3.52 11.80 -6.64
C CYS A 146 -2.67 10.96 -7.62
N SER A 147 -1.42 10.65 -7.26
CA SER A 147 -0.50 9.81 -8.05
C SER A 147 -0.20 8.46 -7.41
N VAL A 148 -0.57 8.24 -6.15
CA VAL A 148 -0.09 7.08 -5.37
C VAL A 148 -0.79 5.79 -5.78
N PHE A 149 -2.10 5.82 -6.12
CA PHE A 149 -2.75 4.62 -6.64
C PHE A 149 -2.10 4.12 -7.93
N TYR A 150 -1.64 5.02 -8.80
CA TYR A 150 -0.89 4.63 -9.99
C TYR A 150 0.43 3.96 -9.60
N VAL A 151 1.22 4.58 -8.72
CA VAL A 151 2.49 4.02 -8.27
C VAL A 151 2.32 2.63 -7.65
N LEU A 152 1.26 2.40 -6.89
CA LEU A 152 1.00 1.11 -6.23
C LEU A 152 0.40 0.05 -7.16
N THR A 153 -0.35 0.44 -8.21
CA THR A 153 -1.21 -0.50 -8.95
C THR A 153 -1.05 -0.48 -10.47
N GLY A 154 -0.35 0.52 -11.01
CA GLY A 154 -0.29 0.82 -12.45
C GLY A 154 -1.60 1.37 -13.02
N LYS A 155 -2.53 1.81 -12.17
CA LYS A 155 -3.83 2.37 -12.57
C LYS A 155 -4.15 3.60 -11.74
N ASP A 156 -4.66 4.62 -12.41
CA ASP A 156 -5.08 5.85 -11.76
C ASP A 156 -6.30 5.64 -10.86
N GLY A 157 -6.38 6.48 -9.82
CA GLY A 157 -7.61 6.73 -9.10
C GLY A 157 -8.51 7.71 -9.84
N GLN A 158 -9.71 7.89 -9.28
CA GLN A 158 -10.64 8.93 -9.69
C GLN A 158 -10.83 9.91 -8.53
N ALA A 159 -10.43 11.16 -8.73
CA ALA A 159 -10.62 12.22 -7.75
C ALA A 159 -11.98 12.91 -7.93
N PHE A 160 -12.65 13.16 -6.80
CA PHE A 160 -13.89 13.92 -6.68
C PHE A 160 -13.63 15.15 -5.81
N SER A 161 -13.79 16.34 -6.37
CA SER A 161 -13.62 17.59 -5.64
C SER A 161 -14.71 17.78 -4.59
N ALA A 162 -14.46 18.64 -3.60
CA ALA A 162 -15.46 18.98 -2.59
C ALA A 162 -16.78 19.49 -3.20
N ASP A 163 -16.72 20.25 -4.29
CA ASP A 163 -17.92 20.75 -4.98
C ASP A 163 -18.73 19.63 -5.64
N GLN A 164 -18.08 18.61 -6.21
CA GLN A 164 -18.76 17.45 -6.79
C GLN A 164 -19.48 16.60 -5.73
N LEU A 165 -19.07 16.72 -4.46
CA LEU A 165 -19.58 15.96 -3.32
C LEU A 165 -20.61 16.75 -2.48
N ARG A 166 -21.05 17.93 -2.94
CA ARG A 166 -22.12 18.71 -2.27
C ARG A 166 -23.48 18.02 -2.31
N ASP A 167 -23.76 17.27 -3.36
CA ASP A 167 -24.95 16.43 -3.44
C ASP A 167 -24.79 15.22 -2.52
N LYS A 168 -25.50 15.20 -1.39
CA LYS A 168 -25.42 14.16 -0.38
C LYS A 168 -25.78 12.77 -0.91
N GLN A 169 -26.78 12.67 -1.77
CA GLN A 169 -27.23 11.38 -2.28
C GLN A 169 -26.19 10.80 -3.23
N LYS A 170 -25.66 11.65 -4.12
CA LYS A 170 -24.58 11.26 -5.03
C LYS A 170 -23.31 10.91 -4.27
N ALA A 171 -22.91 11.74 -3.31
CA ALA A 171 -21.71 11.48 -2.51
C ALA A 171 -21.84 10.16 -1.74
N PHE A 172 -23.01 9.88 -1.14
CA PHE A 172 -23.25 8.60 -0.49
C PHE A 172 -23.14 7.42 -1.46
N SER A 173 -23.82 7.48 -2.62
CA SER A 173 -23.80 6.37 -3.58
C SER A 173 -22.39 6.11 -4.12
N GLU A 174 -21.66 7.15 -4.51
CA GLU A 174 -20.29 7.00 -5.06
C GLU A 174 -19.35 6.32 -4.07
N LEU A 175 -19.36 6.76 -2.79
CA LEU A 175 -18.51 6.18 -1.76
C LEU A 175 -18.97 4.78 -1.35
N HIS A 176 -20.29 4.57 -1.24
CA HIS A 176 -20.86 3.28 -0.86
C HIS A 176 -20.54 2.23 -1.91
N ASP A 177 -20.83 2.52 -3.18
CA ASP A 177 -20.61 1.60 -4.29
C ASP A 177 -19.12 1.30 -4.49
N ALA A 178 -18.25 2.30 -4.31
CA ALA A 178 -16.80 2.10 -4.35
C ALA A 178 -16.32 1.10 -3.30
N LEU A 179 -16.74 1.27 -2.04
CA LEU A 179 -16.36 0.35 -0.96
C LEU A 179 -16.96 -1.04 -1.15
N GLN A 180 -18.22 -1.15 -1.62
CA GLN A 180 -18.84 -2.43 -1.98
C GLN A 180 -18.10 -3.14 -3.13
N ALA A 181 -17.54 -2.37 -4.07
CA ALA A 181 -16.74 -2.89 -5.17
C ALA A 181 -15.26 -3.14 -4.79
N HIS A 182 -14.91 -3.08 -3.50
CA HIS A 182 -13.54 -3.23 -2.99
C HIS A 182 -12.53 -2.28 -3.64
N ARG A 183 -12.97 -1.05 -3.94
CA ARG A 183 -12.08 0.03 -4.37
C ARG A 183 -11.54 0.74 -3.13
N PRO A 184 -10.21 0.96 -3.01
CA PRO A 184 -9.65 1.79 -1.95
C PRO A 184 -10.13 3.23 -2.09
N VAL A 185 -10.40 3.90 -0.97
CA VAL A 185 -10.90 5.27 -0.94
C VAL A 185 -10.08 6.10 0.05
N VAL A 186 -9.65 7.28 -0.37
CA VAL A 186 -8.82 8.21 0.42
C VAL A 186 -9.50 9.57 0.49
N LEU A 187 -9.57 10.14 1.68
CA LEU A 187 -10.09 11.49 1.92
C LEU A 187 -8.90 12.43 2.16
N ASN A 188 -8.82 13.49 1.36
CA ASN A 188 -7.77 14.49 1.43
C ASN A 188 -8.32 15.82 1.93
N THR A 189 -7.67 16.43 2.92
CA THR A 189 -8.09 17.72 3.47
C THR A 189 -7.24 18.88 2.95
N ASN A 190 -7.77 20.10 3.09
CA ASN A 190 -7.02 21.33 3.00
C ASN A 190 -6.40 21.67 4.37
N GLY A 191 -5.32 22.45 4.38
CA GLY A 191 -4.93 23.15 5.60
C GLY A 191 -5.97 24.20 5.98
N MET A 192 -6.24 24.35 7.27
CA MET A 192 -7.24 25.28 7.80
C MET A 192 -6.60 26.35 8.71
N LYS A 193 -7.06 27.60 8.57
CA LYS A 193 -6.59 28.72 9.41
C LYS A 193 -6.89 28.46 10.89
N ASP A 194 -8.14 28.14 11.17
CA ASP A 194 -8.67 27.86 12.50
C ASP A 194 -9.03 26.37 12.62
N ASN A 195 -8.99 25.82 13.83
CA ASN A 195 -9.44 24.44 14.06
C ASN A 195 -10.96 24.37 13.85
N ALA A 196 -11.39 23.62 12.83
CA ALA A 196 -12.79 23.48 12.42
C ALA A 196 -13.63 22.61 13.36
N ARG A 197 -13.00 21.86 14.28
CA ARG A 197 -13.66 20.93 15.22
C ARG A 197 -14.60 19.94 14.53
N ASP A 198 -14.21 19.49 13.35
CA ASP A 198 -14.94 18.51 12.54
C ASP A 198 -14.39 17.09 12.65
N GLY A 199 -13.37 16.89 13.49
CA GLY A 199 -12.73 15.61 13.76
C GLY A 199 -11.54 15.29 12.86
N LEU A 200 -11.10 16.24 12.02
CA LEU A 200 -9.94 16.08 11.16
C LEU A 200 -8.81 17.00 11.59
N VAL A 201 -7.57 16.53 11.44
CA VAL A 201 -6.32 17.30 11.50
C VAL A 201 -6.46 18.58 10.69
N LYS A 202 -6.36 19.73 11.38
CA LYS A 202 -6.37 21.08 10.80
C LYS A 202 -5.34 21.27 9.68
N GLY A 203 -4.21 20.58 9.76
CA GLY A 203 -3.07 20.77 8.86
C GLY A 203 -2.33 22.09 9.10
N GLU A 204 -1.44 22.42 8.17
CA GLU A 204 -0.67 23.66 8.18
C GLU A 204 -1.39 24.75 7.40
N TRP A 205 -1.42 25.95 7.99
CA TRP A 205 -1.94 27.15 7.33
C TRP A 205 -1.02 28.34 7.54
N SER A 206 -0.60 28.93 6.43
CA SER A 206 -0.02 30.26 6.33
C SER A 206 -0.47 30.92 5.02
N GLU A 207 -0.12 32.20 4.85
CA GLU A 207 -0.37 32.93 3.59
C GLU A 207 0.37 32.31 2.39
N THR A 208 1.44 31.55 2.63
CA THR A 208 2.31 30.99 1.58
C THR A 208 2.32 29.46 1.53
N ARG A 209 1.75 28.77 2.53
CA ARG A 209 1.71 27.31 2.61
C ARG A 209 0.39 26.85 3.18
N ARG A 210 -0.27 25.94 2.47
CA ARG A 210 -1.49 25.26 2.91
C ARG A 210 -1.30 23.78 2.68
N SER A 211 -1.18 23.01 3.76
CA SER A 211 -1.02 21.56 3.70
C SER A 211 -2.09 20.91 4.56
N GLY A 212 -2.84 19.98 4.00
CA GLY A 212 -3.82 19.20 4.74
C GLY A 212 -3.25 17.86 5.20
N HIS A 213 -4.13 16.87 5.29
CA HIS A 213 -3.85 15.50 5.72
C HIS A 213 -4.67 14.50 4.90
N ALA A 214 -4.14 13.28 4.75
CA ALA A 214 -4.83 12.20 4.03
C ALA A 214 -5.32 11.13 5.01
N TYR A 215 -6.49 10.58 4.74
CA TYR A 215 -7.12 9.53 5.56
C TYR A 215 -7.60 8.36 4.71
N MET A 216 -7.54 7.16 5.30
CA MET A 216 -8.21 5.99 4.73
C MET A 216 -9.71 6.06 5.02
N VAL A 217 -10.56 5.96 4.00
CA VAL A 217 -12.01 5.84 4.22
C VAL A 217 -12.35 4.36 4.44
N GLU A 218 -12.88 4.03 5.61
CA GLU A 218 -13.21 2.65 5.99
C GLU A 218 -14.69 2.32 5.80
N ALA A 219 -15.58 3.31 5.96
CA ALA A 219 -17.02 3.11 5.83
C ALA A 219 -17.74 4.42 5.50
N VAL A 220 -18.91 4.29 4.87
CA VAL A 220 -19.88 5.39 4.70
C VAL A 220 -21.26 4.93 5.15
N ALA A 221 -21.98 5.82 5.84
CA ALA A 221 -23.34 5.59 6.31
C ALA A 221 -24.18 6.88 6.24
N LEU A 222 -25.50 6.74 6.30
CA LEU A 222 -26.40 7.86 6.53
C LEU A 222 -26.78 7.92 8.01
N ASP A 223 -26.72 9.10 8.63
CA ASP A 223 -27.29 9.30 9.96
C ASP A 223 -28.84 9.35 9.90
N ARG A 224 -29.50 9.41 11.06
CA ARG A 224 -30.97 9.49 11.15
C ARG A 224 -31.59 10.72 10.46
N ARG A 225 -30.78 11.72 10.14
CA ARG A 225 -31.17 12.96 9.47
C ARG A 225 -30.77 12.96 7.98
N GLY A 226 -30.28 11.85 7.46
CA GLY A 226 -29.82 11.72 6.07
C GLY A 226 -28.51 12.44 5.77
N ASN A 227 -27.69 12.77 6.78
CA ASN A 227 -26.34 13.28 6.53
C ASN A 227 -25.41 12.10 6.23
N VAL A 228 -24.48 12.33 5.30
CA VAL A 228 -23.43 11.37 4.96
C VAL A 228 -22.35 11.41 6.04
N MET A 229 -22.23 10.30 6.76
CA MET A 229 -21.19 10.06 7.76
C MET A 229 -20.12 9.17 7.14
N VAL A 230 -18.87 9.61 7.22
CA VAL A 230 -17.71 8.89 6.71
C VAL A 230 -16.86 8.47 7.90
N THR A 231 -16.57 7.18 8.03
CA THR A 231 -15.59 6.68 8.99
C THR A 231 -14.23 6.70 8.32
N VAL A 232 -13.30 7.43 8.91
CA VAL A 232 -11.94 7.56 8.39
C VAL A 232 -10.92 7.07 9.42
N ARG A 233 -9.85 6.44 8.95
CA ARG A 233 -8.67 6.09 9.73
C ARG A 233 -7.54 7.07 9.45
N ASN A 234 -6.99 7.63 10.52
CA ASN A 234 -5.82 8.47 10.50
C ASN A 234 -4.56 7.60 10.34
N PRO A 235 -3.72 7.83 9.32
CA PRO A 235 -2.48 7.07 9.14
C PRO A 235 -1.50 7.22 10.31
N TRP A 236 -1.65 8.21 11.19
CA TRP A 236 -0.90 8.33 12.45
C TRP A 236 -1.14 7.18 13.44
N GLY A 237 -2.16 6.34 13.19
CA GLY A 237 -2.54 5.27 14.12
C GLY A 237 -3.23 5.78 15.39
N THR A 238 -3.49 7.08 15.50
CA THR A 238 -4.15 7.72 16.64
C THR A 238 -4.77 9.05 16.23
N ASN A 239 -5.74 9.53 17.01
CA ASN A 239 -6.32 10.87 16.89
C ASN A 239 -6.05 11.73 18.15
N ALA A 240 -5.01 11.43 18.93
CA ALA A 240 -4.77 12.07 20.23
C ALA A 240 -4.19 13.51 20.16
N ASP A 241 -4.24 14.18 19.01
CA ASP A 241 -3.68 15.51 18.79
C ASP A 241 -4.76 16.61 18.87
N ALA A 242 -4.53 17.60 19.74
CA ALA A 242 -5.39 18.76 20.01
C ALA A 242 -5.76 19.60 18.76
N ALA A 243 -5.03 19.45 17.65
CA ALA A 243 -5.33 20.09 16.38
C ALA A 243 -6.39 19.37 15.52
N GLN A 244 -6.93 18.23 15.95
CA GLN A 244 -7.90 17.43 15.20
C GLN A 244 -9.36 17.71 15.58
N GLY A 245 -9.58 18.32 16.75
CA GLY A 245 -10.93 18.60 17.25
C GLY A 245 -11.68 17.37 17.78
N VAL A 246 -11.08 16.18 17.71
CA VAL A 246 -11.50 14.95 18.39
C VAL A 246 -10.25 14.27 18.95
N ASP A 247 -9.92 14.56 20.21
CA ASP A 247 -8.69 14.07 20.84
C ASP A 247 -8.95 12.67 21.44
N THR A 248 -8.68 11.62 20.66
CA THR A 248 -8.89 10.22 21.07
C THR A 248 -7.71 9.33 20.67
N ASN A 249 -7.38 8.35 21.51
CA ASN A 249 -6.36 7.35 21.15
C ASN A 249 -6.83 6.40 20.04
N ALA A 250 -8.10 6.40 19.67
CA ALA A 250 -8.60 5.59 18.58
C ALA A 250 -8.08 6.13 17.22
N PRO A 251 -7.59 5.28 16.29
CA PRO A 251 -7.14 5.71 14.97
C PRO A 251 -8.29 6.12 14.05
N THR A 252 -9.53 5.78 14.40
CA THR A 252 -10.72 6.01 13.57
C THR A 252 -11.62 7.08 14.14
N VAL A 253 -12.18 7.92 13.28
CA VAL A 253 -13.16 8.95 13.62
C VAL A 253 -14.28 8.98 12.59
N GLN A 254 -15.50 9.30 13.02
CA GLN A 254 -16.63 9.55 12.12
C GLN A 254 -16.78 11.05 11.88
N VAL A 255 -16.80 11.44 10.61
CA VAL A 255 -16.94 12.83 10.18
C VAL A 255 -18.16 13.01 9.31
N LYS A 256 -18.76 14.20 9.36
CA LYS A 256 -19.91 14.54 8.54
C LYS A 256 -19.45 15.17 7.23
N LEU A 257 -19.64 14.47 6.11
CA LEU A 257 -19.08 14.88 4.81
C LEU A 257 -19.53 16.28 4.39
N ASN A 258 -20.81 16.59 4.56
CA ASN A 258 -21.33 17.90 4.19
C ASN A 258 -20.77 19.03 5.08
N GLN A 259 -20.46 18.77 6.35
CA GLN A 259 -19.81 19.77 7.21
C GLN A 259 -18.40 20.11 6.70
N ILE A 260 -17.61 19.09 6.34
CA ILE A 260 -16.22 19.30 5.86
C ILE A 260 -16.17 19.86 4.43
N VAL A 261 -17.21 19.64 3.63
CA VAL A 261 -17.40 20.32 2.33
C VAL A 261 -17.76 21.80 2.53
N GLU A 262 -18.70 22.09 3.44
CA GLU A 262 -19.20 23.45 3.69
C GLU A 262 -18.16 24.36 4.34
N ASN A 263 -17.35 23.83 5.27
CA ASN A 263 -16.31 24.61 5.94
C ASN A 263 -15.01 24.73 5.12
N GLY A 264 -14.92 24.10 3.94
CA GLY A 264 -13.75 24.12 3.07
C GLY A 264 -12.59 23.22 3.50
N HIS A 265 -12.78 22.38 4.51
CA HIS A 265 -11.73 21.47 4.99
C HIS A 265 -11.51 20.29 4.05
N LEU A 266 -12.52 19.84 3.30
CA LEU A 266 -12.33 18.82 2.27
C LEU A 266 -11.62 19.41 1.04
N ASN A 267 -10.53 18.80 0.62
CA ASN A 267 -9.93 19.06 -0.69
C ASN A 267 -10.61 18.20 -1.75
N ASN A 268 -10.46 16.89 -1.63
CA ASN A 268 -11.04 15.90 -2.53
C ASN A 268 -11.20 14.55 -1.83
N ILE A 269 -11.96 13.65 -2.45
CA ILE A 269 -11.90 12.21 -2.18
C ILE A 269 -11.41 11.51 -3.44
N GLU A 270 -10.44 10.62 -3.28
CA GLU A 270 -9.92 9.79 -4.36
C GLU A 270 -10.38 8.35 -4.20
N ILE A 271 -10.91 7.78 -5.29
CA ILE A 271 -11.35 6.39 -5.36
C ILE A 271 -10.40 5.63 -6.30
N GLY A 272 -9.59 4.73 -5.73
CA GLY A 272 -8.65 3.94 -6.50
C GLY A 272 -9.30 2.89 -7.42
N PRO A 273 -8.49 2.07 -8.10
CA PRO A 273 -8.98 1.19 -9.15
C PRO A 273 -9.79 0.02 -8.59
N LEU A 274 -10.62 -0.56 -9.46
CA LEU A 274 -11.24 -1.86 -9.19
C LEU A 274 -10.17 -2.94 -8.97
N PRO A 275 -10.45 -3.94 -8.11
CA PRO A 275 -9.64 -5.14 -8.02
C PRO A 275 -9.43 -5.74 -9.40
N ALA A 276 -8.21 -6.22 -9.68
CA ALA A 276 -8.02 -7.01 -10.90
C ALA A 276 -8.90 -8.27 -10.80
N PRO A 277 -9.56 -8.70 -11.90
CA PRO A 277 -10.19 -10.00 -11.93
C PRO A 277 -9.13 -11.03 -11.53
N ARG A 278 -9.38 -11.81 -10.48
CA ARG A 278 -8.51 -12.97 -10.20
C ARG A 278 -8.47 -13.79 -11.48
N PRO A 279 -7.30 -14.20 -11.98
CA PRO A 279 -7.24 -15.20 -13.02
C PRO A 279 -8.12 -16.34 -12.54
N ALA A 280 -9.12 -16.74 -13.35
CA ALA A 280 -9.87 -17.94 -13.03
C ALA A 280 -8.83 -19.00 -12.73
N MET A 281 -8.90 -19.61 -11.53
CA MET A 281 -8.19 -20.87 -11.32
C MET A 281 -8.63 -21.72 -12.50
N VAL A 282 -7.71 -21.97 -13.44
CA VAL A 282 -7.92 -23.01 -14.42
C VAL A 282 -8.08 -24.24 -13.55
N ALA A 283 -9.33 -24.66 -13.37
CA ALA A 283 -9.62 -25.93 -12.76
C ALA A 283 -8.75 -26.91 -13.54
N ALA A 284 -7.80 -27.55 -12.83
CA ALA A 284 -7.10 -28.70 -13.34
C ALA A 284 -8.16 -29.77 -13.59
N SER A 285 -8.84 -29.66 -14.72
CA SER A 285 -9.72 -30.68 -15.24
C SER A 285 -8.81 -31.71 -15.87
N ASN A 286 -8.97 -32.93 -15.38
CA ASN A 286 -8.22 -34.11 -15.76
C ASN A 286 -8.11 -34.22 -17.29
N ALA A 287 -6.92 -33.93 -17.82
CA ALA A 287 -6.51 -34.32 -19.16
C ALA A 287 -5.24 -35.16 -19.05
N TRP A 288 -5.32 -36.26 -18.30
CA TRP A 288 -4.48 -37.44 -18.52
C TRP A 288 -5.40 -38.60 -18.92
N ALA A 289 -5.91 -38.53 -20.14
CA ALA A 289 -6.53 -39.65 -20.83
C ALA A 289 -6.19 -39.50 -22.32
N GLY A 290 -5.29 -40.37 -22.81
CA GLY A 290 -5.02 -40.50 -24.24
C GLY A 290 -3.56 -40.44 -24.65
N ILE A 291 -2.73 -41.34 -24.13
CA ILE A 291 -1.59 -41.85 -24.92
C ILE A 291 -2.13 -43.06 -25.70
N PRO A 292 -2.16 -43.06 -27.04
CA PRO A 292 -2.39 -44.29 -27.79
C PRO A 292 -1.18 -45.21 -27.62
N ALA A 293 -1.45 -46.46 -27.26
CA ALA A 293 -0.45 -47.52 -27.17
C ALA A 293 0.35 -47.63 -28.47
N MET A 294 1.68 -47.45 -28.40
CA MET A 294 2.57 -47.94 -29.44
C MET A 294 2.75 -49.44 -29.25
N ALA A 295 2.40 -50.18 -30.30
CA ALA A 295 2.51 -51.61 -30.41
C ALA A 295 3.94 -52.09 -30.17
N ALA A 296 4.04 -53.22 -29.47
CA ALA A 296 5.26 -53.98 -29.30
C ALA A 296 5.84 -54.38 -30.67
N ALA A 297 7.13 -54.13 -30.87
CA ALA A 297 7.92 -54.76 -31.92
C ALA A 297 8.50 -56.07 -31.38
N ASP A 298 8.32 -57.15 -32.13
CA ASP A 298 8.84 -58.49 -31.84
C ASP A 298 10.38 -58.52 -31.76
N PRO A 299 10.96 -59.46 -31.00
CA PRO A 299 12.41 -59.61 -30.88
C PRO A 299 13.00 -60.30 -32.12
N ALA A 300 14.11 -59.74 -32.63
CA ALA A 300 14.95 -60.39 -33.63
C ALA A 300 15.81 -61.50 -32.98
N PRO A 301 16.14 -62.59 -33.70
CA PRO A 301 16.86 -63.72 -33.15
C PRO A 301 18.36 -63.44 -33.01
N GLU A 302 18.96 -64.02 -31.97
CA GLU A 302 20.41 -64.23 -31.83
C GLU A 302 20.91 -65.15 -32.94
N ASP A 303 22.06 -64.83 -33.56
CA ASP A 303 23.16 -65.80 -33.75
C ASP A 303 24.41 -65.17 -34.40
N ASP A 304 25.55 -65.69 -33.93
CA ASP A 304 26.89 -65.81 -34.51
C ASP A 304 27.84 -64.60 -34.64
N VAL A 305 28.80 -64.59 -33.70
CA VAL A 305 30.16 -64.04 -33.85
C VAL A 305 31.02 -65.06 -34.59
N PRO A 306 31.88 -64.65 -35.55
CA PRO A 306 33.29 -65.03 -35.40
C PRO A 306 34.33 -63.98 -35.82
N ALA A 307 35.36 -63.93 -34.97
CA ALA A 307 36.81 -63.89 -35.26
C ALA A 307 37.47 -62.71 -36.01
N PHE A 308 38.45 -62.15 -35.30
CA PHE A 308 39.64 -61.44 -35.76
C PHE A 308 40.33 -62.00 -37.03
N SER A 309 40.84 -61.12 -37.90
CA SER A 309 42.18 -61.27 -38.51
C SER A 309 42.73 -59.93 -39.00
N MET A 310 44.06 -59.80 -38.87
CA MET A 310 44.90 -58.65 -39.19
C MET A 310 45.03 -58.37 -40.71
N GLY A 311 45.41 -57.12 -41.01
CA GLY A 311 46.02 -56.65 -42.25
C GLY A 311 46.52 -55.23 -42.06
#